data_AF-A0A918AUY5-F1
#
_entry.id   AF-A0A918AUY5-F1
#
_cell.length_a   1.000
_cell.length_b   1.000
_cell.length_c   1.000
_cell.angle_alpha   90.00
_cell.angle_beta   90.00
_cell.angle_gamma   90.00
#
_symmetry.space_group_name_H-M   'P 1'
#
loop_
_entity.id
_entity.type
_entity.pdbx_description
1 polymer ?
#
loop_
_entity_poly.entity_id
_entity_poly.type
_entity_poly.pdbx_seq_one_letter_code
_entity_poly.pdbx_strand_id
1 'polypeptide(L)'
;MVASDRGVGTETSLEPATGGVESLLFTPARAAELLAVRESWLRRKAGRREVPCTFVGKHLRFSAEDLRAIVAGGPRPARGRRPRSKL
;
A
#
# COMPACT_ATOMS: atom_id res chain seq x y z
N MET A 1 -46.93 27.42 -6.47
CA MET A 1 -45.74 28.19 -6.09
C MET A 1 -45.60 28.11 -4.58
N VAL A 2 -44.63 27.48 -3.94
CA VAL A 2 -43.61 26.48 -4.27
C VAL A 2 -43.41 25.72 -2.96
N ALA A 3 -43.37 24.39 -2.98
CA ALA A 3 -42.93 23.61 -1.83
C ALA A 3 -41.42 23.81 -1.72
N SER A 4 -40.96 24.50 -0.68
CA SER A 4 -39.53 24.62 -0.40
C SER A 4 -39.05 23.34 0.26
N ASP A 5 -38.54 22.49 -0.62
CA ASP A 5 -37.38 21.64 -0.40
C ASP A 5 -36.38 22.25 0.60
N ARG A 6 -36.08 21.52 1.67
CA ARG A 6 -34.70 21.36 2.15
C ARG A 6 -34.52 19.95 2.68
N GLY A 7 -34.03 19.09 1.80
CA GLY A 7 -33.24 17.96 2.23
C GLY A 7 -31.99 18.46 2.98
N VAL A 8 -31.71 17.87 4.12
CA VAL A 8 -30.34 17.73 4.62
C VAL A 8 -30.14 16.25 4.84
N GLY A 9 -29.52 15.62 3.84
CA GLY A 9 -28.71 14.42 4.06
C GLY A 9 -27.67 14.76 5.12
N THR A 10 -27.25 13.81 5.94
CA THR A 10 -26.51 12.68 5.44
C THR A 10 -26.68 11.58 6.47
N GLU A 11 -27.31 10.52 6.01
CA GLU A 11 -27.10 9.16 6.48
C GLU A 11 -25.65 9.05 6.94
N THR A 12 -25.47 8.74 8.23
CA THR A 12 -24.23 8.30 8.84
C THR A 12 -23.40 7.62 7.78
N SER A 13 -22.34 8.32 7.34
CA SER A 13 -21.33 7.80 6.45
C SER A 13 -21.03 6.38 6.92
N LEU A 14 -21.46 5.39 6.13
CA LEU A 14 -20.95 4.04 6.21
C LEU A 14 -19.49 4.18 5.81
N GLU A 15 -18.68 4.66 6.76
CA GLU A 15 -17.26 4.43 6.82
C GLU A 15 -17.10 2.97 6.42
N PRO A 16 -16.37 2.66 5.33
CA PRO A 16 -16.11 1.27 5.01
C PRO A 16 -15.29 0.79 6.19
N ALA A 17 -15.97 0.11 7.12
CA ALA A 17 -15.39 -0.56 8.25
C ALA A 17 -14.37 -1.51 7.63
N THR A 18 -13.13 -1.04 7.53
CA THR A 18 -12.00 -1.83 7.07
C THR A 18 -11.58 -2.77 8.22
N GLY A 19 -12.54 -3.19 9.04
CA GLY A 19 -12.49 -4.41 9.83
C GLY A 19 -12.74 -5.58 8.90
N GLY A 20 -11.79 -5.81 7.99
CA GLY A 20 -11.93 -6.77 6.92
C GLY A 20 -10.61 -7.46 6.68
N VAL A 21 -10.40 -8.50 7.50
CA VAL A 21 -9.33 -9.50 7.53
C VAL A 21 -8.00 -9.04 8.11
N GLU A 22 -7.77 -9.38 9.39
CA GLU A 22 -6.42 -9.65 9.89
C GLU A 22 -5.85 -10.88 9.18
N SER A 23 -5.59 -10.76 7.89
CA SER A 23 -4.76 -11.74 7.20
C SER A 23 -3.37 -11.63 7.82
N LEU A 24 -2.91 -12.71 8.46
CA LEU A 24 -1.55 -12.80 9.00
C LEU A 24 -0.48 -12.43 7.96
N LEU A 25 -0.81 -12.65 6.68
CA LEU A 25 0.05 -12.41 5.53
C LEU A 25 -0.67 -11.60 4.43
N PHE A 26 -0.12 -10.42 4.16
CA PHE A 26 -0.54 -9.53 3.09
C PHE A 26 -0.05 -10.01 1.72
N THR A 27 -0.88 -9.81 0.70
CA THR A 27 -0.46 -9.96 -0.70
C THR A 27 0.47 -8.81 -1.09
N PRO A 28 1.24 -8.94 -2.18
CA PRO A 28 2.08 -7.85 -2.66
C PRO A 28 1.29 -6.57 -2.99
N ALA A 29 0.09 -6.70 -3.54
CA ALA A 29 -0.78 -5.56 -3.83
C ALA A 29 -1.19 -4.83 -2.53
N ARG A 30 -1.70 -5.58 -1.54
CA ARG A 30 -2.12 -5.01 -0.26
C ARG A 30 -0.95 -4.39 0.51
N ALA A 31 0.22 -5.04 0.50
CA ALA A 31 1.42 -4.51 1.13
C ALA A 31 1.87 -3.19 0.46
N ALA A 32 1.73 -3.08 -0.87
CA ALA A 32 2.09 -1.87 -1.59
C ALA A 32 1.17 -0.69 -1.24
N GLU A 33 -0.13 -0.94 -1.09
CA GLU A 33 -1.10 0.04 -0.58
C GLU A 33 -0.73 0.53 0.82
N LEU A 34 -0.46 -0.40 1.75
CA LEU A 34 -0.10 -0.08 3.14
C LEU A 34 1.19 0.73 3.25
N LEU A 35 2.16 0.47 2.36
CA LEU A 35 3.44 1.18 2.33
C LEU A 35 3.41 2.45 1.44
N ALA A 36 2.31 2.73 0.76
CA ALA A 36 2.18 3.79 -0.24
C ALA A 36 3.28 3.74 -1.34
N VAL A 37 3.63 2.53 -1.80
CA VAL A 37 4.63 2.31 -2.86
C VAL A 37 4.02 1.62 -4.08
N ARG A 38 4.76 1.58 -5.19
CA ARG A 38 4.35 0.80 -6.37
C ARG A 38 4.53 -0.70 -6.11
N GLU A 39 3.50 -1.51 -6.38
CA GLU A 39 3.58 -2.97 -6.25
C GLU A 39 4.75 -3.58 -7.06
N SER A 40 4.98 -3.09 -8.28
CA SER A 40 6.07 -3.58 -9.13
C SER A 40 7.47 -3.30 -8.55
N TRP A 41 7.64 -2.25 -7.76
CA TRP A 41 8.88 -2.01 -7.02
C TRP A 41 9.02 -3.05 -5.91
N LEU A 42 7.95 -3.29 -5.15
CA LEU A 42 7.94 -4.22 -4.04
C LEU A 42 8.26 -5.66 -4.50
N ARG A 43 7.62 -6.11 -5.59
CA ARG A 43 7.92 -7.42 -6.21
C ARG A 43 9.36 -7.52 -6.68
N ARG A 44 9.89 -6.48 -7.34
CA ARG A 44 11.29 -6.48 -7.83
C ARG A 44 12.28 -6.56 -6.67
N LYS A 45 12.06 -5.78 -5.60
CA LYS A 45 12.93 -5.76 -4.42
C LYS A 45 12.86 -7.08 -3.65
N ALA A 46 11.67 -7.62 -3.45
CA ALA A 46 11.47 -8.90 -2.77
C ALA A 46 12.07 -10.08 -3.56
N GLY A 47 11.91 -10.10 -4.88
CA GLY A 47 12.54 -11.11 -5.74
C GLY A 47 14.08 -11.09 -5.69
N ARG A 48 14.66 -9.92 -5.40
CA ARG A 48 16.11 -9.76 -5.16
C ARG A 48 16.51 -9.92 -3.68
N ARG A 49 15.55 -10.23 -2.79
CA ARG A 49 15.74 -10.31 -1.33
C ARG A 49 16.31 -9.03 -0.72
N GLU A 50 16.05 -7.89 -1.35
CA GLU A 50 16.49 -6.57 -0.87
C GLU A 50 15.51 -5.94 0.14
N VAL A 51 14.37 -6.59 0.37
CA VAL A 51 13.39 -6.24 1.41
C VAL A 51 12.89 -7.52 2.10
N PRO A 52 12.53 -7.46 3.39
CA PRO A 52 11.86 -8.54 4.10
C PRO A 52 10.60 -9.01 3.38
N CYS A 53 10.42 -10.32 3.28
CA CYS A 53 9.23 -10.96 2.74
C CYS A 53 9.17 -12.43 3.16
N THR A 54 7.97 -12.98 3.14
CA THR A 54 7.70 -14.38 3.47
C THR A 54 7.28 -15.13 2.21
N PHE A 55 7.96 -16.24 1.90
CA PHE A 55 7.55 -17.15 0.83
C PHE A 55 6.70 -18.29 1.39
N VAL A 56 5.46 -18.38 0.92
CA VAL A 56 4.56 -19.51 1.23
C VAL A 56 4.47 -20.36 -0.03
N GLY A 57 5.31 -21.40 -0.09
CA GLY A 57 5.56 -22.14 -1.32
C GLY A 57 6.08 -21.20 -2.42
N LYS A 58 5.39 -21.16 -3.57
CA LYS A 58 5.73 -20.26 -4.69
C LYS A 58 5.22 -18.82 -4.52
N HIS A 59 4.45 -18.54 -3.47
CA HIS A 59 3.76 -17.27 -3.31
C HIS A 59 4.55 -16.30 -2.43
N LEU A 60 4.79 -15.11 -2.98
CA LEU A 60 5.32 -13.98 -2.23
C LEU A 60 4.22 -13.37 -1.34
N ARG A 61 4.49 -13.22 -0.05
CA ARG A 61 3.63 -12.57 0.95
C ARG A 61 4.44 -11.68 1.88
N PHE A 62 3.76 -10.83 2.64
CA PHE A 62 4.36 -9.94 3.63
C PHE A 62 3.63 -10.09 4.96
N SER A 63 4.37 -10.33 6.04
CA SER A 63 3.82 -10.23 7.39
C SER A 63 3.76 -8.77 7.83
N ALA A 64 3.01 -8.48 8.90
CA ALA A 64 3.04 -7.15 9.51
C ALA A 64 4.44 -6.76 10.00
N GLU A 65 5.25 -7.75 10.42
CA GLU A 65 6.64 -7.53 10.83
C GLU A 65 7.53 -7.14 9.65
N ASP A 66 7.38 -7.81 8.50
CA ASP A 66 8.09 -7.46 7.26
C ASP A 66 7.85 -5.99 6.89
N LEU A 67 6.59 -5.55 6.96
CA LEU A 67 6.23 -4.17 6.65
C LEU A 67 6.87 -3.18 7.63
N ARG A 68 6.82 -3.47 8.94
CA ARG A 68 7.47 -2.65 9.96
C ARG A 68 8.99 -2.56 9.73
N ALA A 69 9.63 -3.66 9.37
CA ALA A 69 11.06 -3.69 9.08
C ALA A 69 11.43 -2.89 7.82
N ILE A 70 10.57 -2.92 6.77
CA ILE A 70 10.74 -2.08 5.58
C ILE A 70 10.66 -0.59 5.93
N VAL A 71 9.69 -0.21 6.77
CA VAL A 71 9.52 1.19 7.22
C VAL A 71 10.70 1.61 8.10
N ALA A 72 11.09 0.79 9.07
CA ALA A 72 12.21 1.06 9.97
C ALA A 72 13.55 1.18 9.22
N GLY A 73 13.69 0.48 8.09
CA GLY A 73 14.85 0.60 7.21
C GLY A 73 14.87 1.85 6.32
N GLY A 74 13.83 2.69 6.32
CA GLY A 74 13.75 3.92 5.51
C GLY A 74 14.39 5.15 6.18
N PRO A 75 14.85 6.19 5.46
CA PRO A 75 14.79 6.48 4.03
C PRO A 75 16.17 6.45 3.33
N ARG A 76 16.26 5.82 2.15
CA ARG A 76 17.38 6.07 1.22
C ARG A 76 16.86 7.03 0.15
N PRO A 77 17.55 8.17 -0.12
CA PRO A 77 17.04 9.15 -1.07
C PRO A 77 16.77 8.44 -2.40
N ALA A 78 15.54 8.58 -2.90
CA ALA A 78 15.20 8.14 -4.24
C ALA A 78 16.19 8.83 -5.17
N ARG A 79 17.20 8.10 -5.67
CA ARG A 79 18.21 8.66 -6.57
C ARG A 79 17.44 9.26 -7.72
N GLY A 80 17.38 10.59 -7.75
CA GLY A 80 16.53 11.35 -8.64
C GLY A 80 16.74 10.86 -10.06
N ARG A 81 15.63 10.62 -10.76
CA ARG A 81 15.63 10.31 -12.18
C ARG A 81 16.42 11.43 -12.86
N ARG A 82 17.65 11.15 -13.31
CA ARG A 82 18.48 12.17 -13.95
C ARG A 82 17.65 12.79 -15.08
N PRO A 83 17.49 14.13 -15.11
CA PRO A 83 16.82 14.77 -16.22
C PRO A 83 17.57 14.36 -17.49
N ARG A 84 16.83 13.87 -18.49
CA ARG A 84 17.41 13.59 -19.81
C ARG A 84 17.77 14.95 -20.39
N SER A 85 19.04 15.36 -20.26
CA SER A 85 19.57 16.52 -20.95
C SER A 85 19.40 16.26 -22.45
N LYS A 86 18.52 17.04 -23.09
CA LYS A 86 18.54 17.17 -24.55
C LYS A 86 19.81 17.97 -24.88
N LEU A 87 20.69 17.34 -25.65
CA LEU A 87 21.74 18.02 -26.38
C LEU A 87 21.12 18.61 -27.66
#